data_AF-X1J1C1-F1
#
_entry.id   AF-X1J1C1-F1
#
_cell.length_a   1.000
_cell.length_b   1.000
_cell.length_c   1.000
_cell.angle_alpha   90.00
_cell.angle_beta   90.00
_cell.angle_gamma   90.00
#
_symmetry.space_group_name_H-M   'P 1'
#
loop_
_entity.id
_entity.type
_entity.pdbx_description
1 polymer ?
#
loop_
_entity_poly.entity_id
_entity_poly.type
_entity_poly.pdbx_seq_one_letter_code
_entity_poly.pdbx_strand_id
1 'polypeptide(L)'
;MDFVKREYNLVKDTERGGGTVEIDVAGRIKNVQVPVSKPLIPLFEAINNSLDAIEEAKEPEGRIEIETIRDKNTLFADATSSSDRQLAEIVGFIVRDNGIGFDEKNYHEFLVSDTTYKAKQGGKGIGRFTWLVAFDKVEIESIYVEAGQDKQRKFLFCPRGSGIDNYSCQNVTGGQRGTIIYLTGYKEKYRKLCPKRV
;
A
#
# COMPACT_ATOMS: atom_id res chain seq x y z
N MET A 1 2.11 -37.01 14.38
CA MET A 1 1.50 -36.60 13.10
C MET A 1 2.13 -35.27 12.75
N ASP A 2 3.15 -35.32 11.91
CA ASP A 2 4.02 -34.19 11.61
C ASP A 2 3.37 -33.28 10.58
N PHE A 3 3.16 -32.02 10.95
CA PHE A 3 2.71 -30.97 10.06
C PHE A 3 3.89 -30.55 9.18
N VAL A 4 3.88 -30.99 7.93
CA VAL A 4 4.85 -30.59 6.91
C VAL A 4 4.74 -29.08 6.69
N LYS A 5 5.78 -28.34 7.08
CA LYS A 5 6.04 -26.98 6.61
C LYS A 5 6.13 -27.03 5.08
N ARG A 6 5.10 -26.54 4.38
CA ARG A 6 5.24 -26.23 2.95
C ARG A 6 6.00 -24.91 2.84
N GLU A 7 7.31 -25.02 2.69
CA GLU A 7 8.05 -23.99 1.96
C GLU A 7 7.46 -23.94 0.55
N TYR A 8 6.95 -22.78 0.15
CA TYR A 8 6.53 -22.54 -1.23
C TYR A 8 7.79 -22.47 -2.10
N ASN A 9 8.27 -23.64 -2.54
CA ASN A 9 9.11 -23.72 -3.71
C ASN A 9 8.26 -23.32 -4.91
N LEU A 10 8.60 -22.18 -5.51
CA LEU A 10 8.19 -21.79 -6.86
C LEU A 10 8.64 -22.89 -7.83
N VAL A 11 7.77 -23.84 -8.18
CA VAL A 11 8.11 -24.93 -9.11
C VAL A 11 7.39 -24.76 -10.44
N LYS A 12 8.22 -24.47 -11.46
CA LYS A 12 8.26 -25.04 -12.81
C LYS A 12 6.94 -25.32 -13.54
N ASP A 13 6.73 -24.51 -14.57
CA ASP A 13 6.59 -24.92 -15.98
C ASP A 13 7.00 -23.68 -16.81
N THR A 14 8.04 -23.67 -17.63
CA THR A 14 8.15 -24.37 -18.91
C THR A 14 9.60 -24.29 -19.38
N GLU A 15 10.04 -25.29 -20.12
CA GLU A 15 11.32 -25.33 -20.82
C GLU A 15 11.57 -24.06 -21.66
N ARG A 16 12.84 -23.62 -21.68
CA ARG A 16 13.43 -22.44 -22.35
C ARG A 16 13.48 -21.16 -21.50
N GLY A 17 14.56 -21.05 -20.71
CA GLY A 17 15.23 -19.78 -20.41
C GLY A 17 14.37 -18.69 -19.77
N GLY A 18 13.81 -18.93 -18.58
CA GLY A 18 13.12 -17.91 -17.80
C GLY A 18 13.85 -17.63 -16.48
N GLY A 19 14.57 -16.52 -16.39
CA GLY A 19 15.05 -16.02 -15.09
C GLY A 19 13.86 -15.56 -14.25
N THR A 20 13.84 -15.90 -12.97
CA THR A 20 12.92 -15.36 -11.97
C THR A 20 13.11 -13.84 -11.90
N VAL A 21 12.10 -13.07 -12.30
CA VAL A 21 12.11 -11.60 -12.19
C VAL A 21 11.74 -11.24 -10.76
N GLU A 22 12.72 -11.20 -9.86
CA GLU A 22 12.58 -10.53 -8.57
C GLU A 22 12.67 -9.01 -8.77
N ILE A 23 11.73 -8.23 -8.21
CA ILE A 23 11.83 -6.77 -8.26
C ILE A 23 12.93 -6.28 -7.32
N ASP A 24 13.90 -5.56 -7.87
CA ASP A 24 14.85 -4.75 -7.08
C ASP A 24 14.17 -3.47 -6.56
N VAL A 25 13.41 -3.62 -5.48
CA VAL A 25 12.68 -2.50 -4.84
C VAL A 25 13.65 -1.41 -4.38
N ALA A 26 14.83 -1.80 -3.86
CA ALA A 26 15.85 -0.86 -3.41
C ALA A 26 16.39 0.00 -4.55
N GLY A 27 16.72 -0.62 -5.69
CA GLY A 27 17.17 0.06 -6.90
C GLY A 27 16.11 0.99 -7.48
N ARG A 28 14.82 0.61 -7.43
CA ARG A 28 13.71 1.46 -7.88
C ARG A 28 13.52 2.69 -7.00
N ILE A 29 13.52 2.52 -5.69
CA ILE A 29 13.36 3.64 -4.74
C ILE A 29 14.42 4.72 -4.92
N LYS A 30 15.67 4.34 -5.25
CA LYS A 30 16.74 5.32 -5.53
C LYS A 30 16.42 6.28 -6.68
N ASN A 31 15.61 5.82 -7.63
CA ASN A 31 15.23 6.58 -8.83
C ASN A 31 13.84 7.23 -8.72
N VAL A 32 13.07 6.89 -7.69
CA VAL A 32 11.75 7.46 -7.43
C VAL A 32 11.90 8.83 -6.80
N GLN A 33 11.38 9.85 -7.48
CA GLN A 33 11.32 11.20 -6.95
C GLN A 33 9.88 11.57 -6.60
N VAL A 34 9.64 11.85 -5.32
CA VAL A 34 8.44 12.53 -4.84
C VAL A 34 8.84 13.97 -4.54
N PRO A 35 8.41 14.96 -5.35
CA PRO A 35 8.65 16.37 -5.05
C PRO A 35 8.06 16.73 -3.68
N VAL A 36 8.85 17.38 -2.82
CA VAL A 36 8.38 17.78 -1.48
C VAL A 36 7.18 18.74 -1.53
N SER A 37 7.03 19.50 -2.61
CA SER A 37 5.87 20.36 -2.89
C SER A 37 4.60 19.60 -3.28
N LYS A 38 4.69 18.29 -3.53
CA LYS A 38 3.55 17.41 -3.82
C LYS A 38 3.48 16.26 -2.79
N PRO A 39 3.29 16.59 -1.50
CA PRO A 39 3.35 15.63 -0.40
C PRO A 39 2.27 14.53 -0.50
N LEU A 40 1.12 14.81 -1.10
CA LEU A 40 -0.01 13.88 -1.17
C LEU A 40 0.05 12.85 -2.30
N ILE A 41 1.09 12.86 -3.16
CA ILE A 41 1.27 11.85 -4.22
C ILE A 41 1.13 10.41 -3.68
N PRO A 42 1.81 10.00 -2.59
CA PRO A 42 1.72 8.63 -2.09
C PRO A 42 0.29 8.24 -1.68
N LEU A 43 -0.49 9.19 -1.14
CA LEU A 43 -1.89 8.98 -0.78
C LEU A 43 -2.75 8.78 -2.05
N PHE A 44 -2.55 9.61 -3.08
CA PHE A 44 -3.25 9.44 -4.36
C PHE A 44 -2.94 8.10 -5.02
N GLU A 45 -1.70 7.60 -4.91
CA GLU A 45 -1.36 6.26 -5.40
C GLU A 45 -2.10 5.14 -4.64
N ALA A 46 -2.30 5.29 -3.32
CA ALA A 46 -3.11 4.35 -2.56
C ALA A 46 -4.59 4.41 -2.97
N ILE A 47 -5.13 5.61 -3.19
CA ILE A 47 -6.50 5.82 -3.67
C ILE A 47 -6.70 5.20 -5.06
N ASN A 48 -5.74 5.39 -5.99
CA ASN A 48 -5.81 4.82 -7.33
C ASN A 48 -5.81 3.28 -7.28
N ASN A 49 -4.99 2.66 -6.42
CA ASN A 49 -5.02 1.21 -6.25
C ASN A 49 -6.37 0.72 -5.69
N SER A 50 -6.98 1.48 -4.77
CA SER A 50 -8.32 1.19 -4.26
C SER A 50 -9.39 1.34 -5.34
N LEU A 51 -9.30 2.35 -6.22
CA LEU A 51 -10.21 2.52 -7.36
C LEU A 51 -10.12 1.34 -8.33
N ASP A 52 -8.90 0.95 -8.71
CA ASP A 52 -8.64 -0.20 -9.59
C ASP A 52 -9.27 -1.49 -8.97
N ALA A 53 -9.09 -1.70 -7.66
CA ALA A 53 -9.63 -2.86 -6.94
C ALA A 53 -11.17 -2.87 -6.83
N ILE A 54 -11.80 -1.71 -6.67
CA ILE A 54 -13.26 -1.55 -6.63
C ILE A 54 -13.87 -1.81 -8.02
N GLU A 55 -13.25 -1.25 -9.06
CA GLU A 55 -13.68 -1.46 -10.45
C GLU A 55 -13.62 -2.94 -10.83
N GLU A 56 -12.53 -3.62 -10.46
CA GLU A 56 -12.38 -5.05 -10.70
C GLU A 56 -13.39 -5.92 -9.94
N ALA A 57 -13.74 -5.54 -8.71
CA ALA A 57 -14.80 -6.18 -7.94
C ALA A 57 -16.19 -6.00 -8.57
N LYS A 58 -16.35 -5.01 -9.45
CA LYS A 58 -17.65 -4.51 -9.93
C LYS A 58 -18.58 -4.16 -8.76
N GLU A 59 -18.01 -3.59 -7.70
CA GLU A 59 -18.72 -3.27 -6.47
C GLU A 59 -19.63 -2.05 -6.68
N PRO A 60 -20.97 -2.21 -6.69
CA PRO A 60 -21.90 -1.12 -6.98
C PRO A 60 -21.86 0.00 -5.92
N GLU A 61 -21.54 -0.33 -4.67
CA GLU A 61 -21.38 0.63 -3.57
C GLU A 61 -19.90 0.79 -3.20
N GLY A 62 -19.05 0.95 -4.22
CA GLY A 62 -17.62 1.17 -4.06
C GLY A 62 -17.31 2.34 -3.14
N ARG A 63 -16.50 2.11 -2.11
CA ARG A 63 -16.18 3.08 -1.07
C ARG A 63 -14.70 3.07 -0.76
N ILE A 64 -14.12 4.26 -0.67
CA ILE A 64 -12.77 4.49 -0.15
C ILE A 64 -12.87 5.38 1.08
N GLU A 65 -12.37 4.90 2.21
CA GLU A 65 -12.25 5.66 3.45
C GLU A 65 -10.80 6.04 3.69
N ILE A 66 -10.57 7.31 3.99
CA ILE A 66 -9.24 7.85 4.27
C ILE A 66 -9.24 8.41 5.69
N GLU A 67 -8.45 7.79 6.55
CA GLU A 67 -8.22 8.25 7.92
C GLU A 67 -6.87 8.96 8.00
N THR A 68 -6.87 10.20 8.50
CA THR A 68 -5.65 10.98 8.71
C THR A 68 -5.12 10.78 10.13
N ILE A 69 -3.89 10.30 10.27
CA ILE A 69 -3.23 10.13 11.57
C ILE A 69 -2.40 11.37 11.87
N ARG A 70 -2.59 11.97 13.05
CA ARG A 70 -1.92 13.22 13.45
C ARG A 70 -1.07 13.04 14.71
N ASP A 71 0.01 13.82 14.81
CA ASP A 71 0.87 13.81 15.98
C ASP A 71 0.16 14.40 17.21
N LYS A 72 -0.20 13.54 18.15
CA LYS A 72 -0.87 13.94 19.39
C LYS A 72 -0.02 14.85 20.27
N ASN A 73 1.31 14.81 20.13
CA ASN A 73 2.22 15.63 20.93
C ASN A 73 2.21 17.11 20.50
N THR A 74 1.81 17.40 19.26
CA THR A 74 1.71 18.78 18.74
C THR A 74 0.36 19.44 18.99
N LEU A 75 -0.64 18.69 19.48
CA LEU A 75 -2.00 19.20 19.73
C LEU A 75 -2.08 20.22 20.89
N PHE A 76 -1.08 20.25 21.77
CA PHE A 76 -1.11 21.05 23.01
C PHE A 76 -0.19 22.27 22.99
N ALA A 77 0.53 22.54 21.90
CA ALA A 77 1.57 23.57 21.89
C ALA A 77 1.04 25.02 21.88
N ASP A 78 -0.13 25.29 21.27
CA ASP A 78 -0.60 26.68 21.04
C ASP A 78 -2.10 26.86 21.33
N ALA A 79 -2.52 26.60 22.57
CA ALA A 79 -3.91 26.81 23.01
C ALA A 79 -4.26 28.26 23.40
N THR A 80 -3.45 29.25 23.00
CA THR A 80 -3.59 30.66 23.45
C THR A 80 -4.17 31.62 22.41
N SER A 81 -4.49 31.18 21.19
CA SER A 81 -5.10 32.03 20.15
C SER A 81 -6.41 31.45 19.62
N SER A 82 -7.50 32.18 19.87
CA SER A 82 -8.88 31.83 19.58
C SER A 82 -9.27 32.12 18.12
N SER A 83 -8.53 31.57 17.15
CA SER A 83 -8.90 31.56 15.73
C SER A 83 -8.06 30.51 15.00
N ASP A 84 -8.72 29.45 14.51
CA ASP A 84 -8.11 28.21 13.99
C ASP A 84 -7.34 27.39 15.02
N ARG A 85 -7.97 26.33 15.56
CA ARG A 85 -7.22 25.24 16.20
C ARG A 85 -6.13 24.80 15.23
N GLN A 86 -4.88 25.08 15.56
CA GLN A 86 -3.74 24.73 14.75
C GLN A 86 -3.69 23.20 14.70
N LEU A 87 -4.21 22.60 13.62
CA LEU A 87 -4.26 21.16 13.49
C LEU A 87 -2.83 20.61 13.57
N ALA A 88 -2.66 19.56 14.38
CA ALA A 88 -1.43 18.81 14.49
C ALA A 88 -0.93 18.32 13.11
N GLU A 89 0.39 18.17 13.00
CA GLU A 89 1.02 17.62 11.80
C GLU A 89 0.47 16.23 11.48
N ILE A 90 0.31 15.94 10.19
CA ILE A 90 -0.08 14.61 9.72
C ILE A 90 1.16 13.71 9.78
N VAL A 91 1.04 12.56 10.43
CA VAL A 91 2.12 11.56 10.60
C VAL A 91 1.83 10.26 9.86
N GLY A 92 0.65 10.12 9.28
CA GLY A 92 0.26 8.93 8.55
C GLY A 92 -1.13 9.01 7.95
N PHE A 93 -1.45 8.01 7.15
CA PHE A 93 -2.78 7.79 6.59
C PHE A 93 -3.15 6.31 6.71
N ILE A 94 -4.44 6.03 6.84
CA ILE A 94 -5.00 4.70 6.63
C ILE A 94 -6.01 4.81 5.50
N VAL A 95 -5.81 4.02 4.44
CA VAL A 95 -6.72 3.97 3.30
C VAL A 95 -7.43 2.63 3.33
N ARG A 96 -8.76 2.63 3.31
CA ARG A 96 -9.58 1.42 3.31
C ARG A 96 -10.47 1.42 2.08
N ASP A 97 -10.55 0.30 1.39
CA ASP A 97 -11.53 0.08 0.33
C ASP A 97 -12.33 -1.20 0.56
N ASN A 98 -13.44 -1.33 -0.18
CA ASN A 98 -14.25 -2.54 -0.27
C ASN A 98 -14.10 -3.24 -1.62
N GLY A 99 -12.92 -3.14 -2.25
CA GLY A 99 -12.65 -3.76 -3.54
C GLY A 99 -12.40 -5.27 -3.47
N ILE A 100 -11.86 -5.84 -4.55
CA ILE A 100 -11.64 -7.28 -4.70
C ILE A 100 -10.57 -7.81 -3.73
N GLY A 101 -9.75 -6.91 -3.18
CA GLY A 101 -8.65 -7.22 -2.27
C GLY A 101 -7.39 -7.68 -2.99
N PHE A 102 -6.42 -8.13 -2.20
CA PHE A 102 -5.19 -8.74 -2.68
C PHE A 102 -5.40 -10.23 -2.92
N ASP A 103 -6.19 -10.56 -3.95
CA ASP A 103 -6.23 -11.91 -4.49
C ASP A 103 -4.90 -12.31 -5.15
N GLU A 104 -4.80 -13.53 -5.69
CA GLU A 104 -3.55 -13.99 -6.33
C GLU A 104 -3.11 -13.08 -7.47
N LYS A 105 -4.05 -12.59 -8.29
CA LYS A 105 -3.77 -11.71 -9.41
C LYS A 105 -3.24 -10.36 -8.92
N ASN A 106 -3.95 -9.69 -8.02
CA ASN A 106 -3.60 -8.33 -7.57
C ASN A 106 -2.36 -8.32 -6.69
N TYR A 107 -2.12 -9.38 -5.92
CA TYR A 107 -0.84 -9.56 -5.23
C TYR A 107 0.30 -9.80 -6.21
N HIS A 108 0.10 -10.63 -7.23
CA HIS A 108 1.12 -10.80 -8.27
C HIS A 108 1.41 -9.48 -8.97
N GLU A 109 0.39 -8.73 -9.39
CA GLU A 109 0.55 -7.40 -9.98
C GLU A 109 1.27 -6.44 -9.03
N PHE A 110 0.99 -6.47 -7.74
CA PHE A 110 1.74 -5.71 -6.75
C PHE A 110 3.22 -6.12 -6.68
N LEU A 111 3.54 -7.39 -6.90
CA LEU A 111 4.90 -7.88 -6.93
C LEU A 111 5.62 -7.70 -8.26
N VAL A 112 4.92 -7.48 -9.38
CA VAL A 112 5.55 -7.42 -10.72
C VAL A 112 5.31 -6.13 -11.49
N SER A 113 4.36 -5.29 -11.06
CA SER A 113 3.96 -4.05 -11.75
C SER A 113 5.02 -2.97 -11.56
N ASP A 114 6.10 -3.18 -12.28
CA ASP A 114 7.20 -2.31 -12.67
C ASP A 114 7.38 -2.40 -14.20
N THR A 115 6.50 -3.17 -14.87
CA THR A 115 6.45 -3.24 -16.32
C THR A 115 5.82 -1.97 -16.86
N THR A 116 6.43 -1.49 -17.93
CA THR A 116 6.17 -0.30 -18.76
C THR A 116 4.73 -0.12 -19.28
N TYR A 117 3.74 -0.84 -18.74
CA TYR A 117 2.36 -0.87 -19.22
C TYR A 117 1.61 0.45 -18.95
N LYS A 118 1.79 1.08 -17.76
CA LYS A 118 1.14 2.38 -17.44
C LYS A 118 1.90 3.62 -17.98
N ALA A 119 3.10 3.45 -18.56
CA ALA A 119 3.88 4.55 -19.14
C ALA A 119 3.22 5.18 -20.38
N LYS A 120 2.47 4.38 -21.16
CA LYS A 120 1.70 4.87 -22.32
C LYS A 120 0.50 5.77 -21.94
N GLN A 121 0.10 5.78 -20.66
CA GLN A 121 -1.00 6.59 -20.11
C GLN A 121 -0.49 7.74 -19.22
N GLY A 122 0.80 8.11 -19.30
CA GLY A 122 1.36 9.25 -18.56
C GLY A 122 1.74 8.97 -17.10
N GLY A 123 1.53 7.75 -16.59
CA GLY A 123 1.98 7.32 -15.26
C GLY A 123 3.42 6.80 -15.30
N LYS A 124 4.36 7.49 -14.65
CA LYS A 124 5.81 7.20 -14.70
C LYS A 124 6.25 5.86 -14.07
N GLY A 125 5.35 4.93 -13.74
CA GLY A 125 5.70 3.66 -13.09
C GLY A 125 6.28 3.81 -11.67
N ILE A 126 6.08 4.98 -11.05
CA ILE A 126 6.64 5.32 -9.73
C ILE A 126 5.72 4.80 -8.60
N GLY A 127 4.40 4.80 -8.83
CA GLY A 127 3.37 4.06 -8.09
C GLY A 127 3.55 3.93 -6.57
N ARG A 128 3.37 2.70 -6.09
CA ARG A 128 3.55 2.29 -4.69
C ARG A 128 4.94 2.53 -4.11
N PHE A 129 5.99 2.69 -4.92
CA PHE A 129 7.33 3.02 -4.41
C PHE A 129 7.39 4.43 -3.79
N THR A 130 6.48 5.32 -4.20
CA THR A 130 6.32 6.63 -3.54
C THR A 130 6.00 6.49 -2.05
N TRP A 131 5.34 5.41 -1.65
CA TRP A 131 5.06 5.11 -0.24
C TRP A 131 6.35 4.91 0.54
N LEU A 132 7.31 4.13 0.02
CA LEU A 132 8.59 3.86 0.68
C LEU A 132 9.54 5.08 0.67
N VAL A 133 9.34 6.00 -0.28
CA VAL A 133 10.03 7.29 -0.28
C VAL A 133 9.49 8.20 0.81
N ALA A 134 8.17 8.28 0.98
CA ALA A 134 7.52 9.25 1.85
C ALA A 134 7.29 8.79 3.29
N PHE A 135 7.12 7.49 3.52
CA PHE A 135 6.78 6.89 4.81
C PHE A 135 7.87 5.92 5.27
N ASP A 136 7.95 5.71 6.58
CA ASP A 136 8.92 4.79 7.20
C ASP A 136 8.40 3.34 7.19
N LYS A 137 7.09 3.14 7.28
CA LYS A 137 6.46 1.82 7.27
C LYS A 137 5.17 1.81 6.45
N VAL A 138 5.06 0.80 5.59
CA VAL A 138 3.88 0.50 4.76
C VAL A 138 3.40 -0.90 5.09
N GLU A 139 2.21 -1.02 5.64
CA GLU A 139 1.57 -2.29 6.00
C GLU A 139 0.28 -2.44 5.21
N ILE A 140 0.04 -3.65 4.70
CA ILE A 140 -1.13 -3.98 3.91
C ILE A 140 -1.84 -5.13 4.62
N GLU A 141 -3.14 -4.97 4.81
CA GLU A 141 -4.04 -6.04 5.20
C GLU A 141 -5.17 -6.13 4.18
N SER A 142 -5.56 -7.33 3.77
CA SER A 142 -6.66 -7.49 2.82
C SER A 142 -7.43 -8.77 3.06
N ILE A 143 -8.76 -8.68 2.93
CA ILE A 143 -9.67 -9.81 2.93
C ILE A 143 -10.24 -9.96 1.52
N TYR A 144 -10.08 -11.14 0.93
CA TYR A 144 -10.50 -11.46 -0.43
C TYR A 144 -11.08 -12.88 -0.47
N VAL A 145 -11.73 -13.24 -1.59
CA VAL A 145 -12.26 -14.60 -1.79
C VAL A 145 -11.35 -15.37 -2.71
N GLU A 146 -11.04 -16.60 -2.32
CA GLU A 146 -10.41 -17.57 -3.20
C GLU A 146 -11.17 -18.89 -3.11
N ALA A 147 -11.59 -19.41 -4.27
CA ALA A 147 -12.36 -20.67 -4.36
C ALA A 147 -13.57 -20.73 -3.41
N GLY A 148 -14.24 -19.59 -3.18
CA GLY A 148 -15.42 -19.49 -2.31
C GLY A 148 -15.12 -19.35 -0.82
N GLN A 149 -13.85 -19.31 -0.41
CA GLN A 149 -13.42 -19.13 0.97
C GLN A 149 -12.83 -17.73 1.17
N ASP A 150 -13.22 -17.05 2.26
CA ASP A 150 -12.58 -15.80 2.65
C ASP A 150 -11.16 -16.08 3.16
N LYS A 151 -10.19 -15.32 2.63
CA LYS A 151 -8.79 -15.35 3.01
C LYS A 151 -8.35 -13.97 3.44
N GLN A 152 -7.46 -13.93 4.43
CA GLN A 152 -6.79 -12.73 4.87
C GLN A 152 -5.32 -12.80 4.53
N ARG A 153 -4.84 -11.80 3.80
CA ARG A 153 -3.42 -11.59 3.48
C ARG A 153 -2.91 -10.35 4.19
N LYS A 154 -1.76 -10.47 4.85
CA LYS A 154 -1.06 -9.36 5.51
C LYS A 154 0.41 -9.38 5.14
N PHE A 155 0.99 -8.20 4.90
CA PHE A 155 2.42 -8.06 4.68
C PHE A 155 2.90 -6.63 4.87
N LEU A 156 4.20 -6.48 5.11
CA LEU A 156 4.90 -5.21 5.02
C LEU A 156 5.51 -5.04 3.64
N PHE A 157 5.29 -3.88 3.02
CA PHE A 157 6.03 -3.46 1.84
C PHE A 157 7.29 -2.72 2.30
N CYS A 158 8.46 -3.14 1.84
CA CYS A 158 9.74 -2.64 2.34
C CYS A 158 10.82 -2.61 1.25
N PRO A 159 11.93 -1.88 1.42
CA PRO A 159 12.99 -1.81 0.42
C PRO A 159 13.97 -3.00 0.45
N ARG A 160 13.77 -4.00 1.32
CA ARG A 160 14.72 -5.09 1.55
C ARG A 160 14.25 -6.39 0.89
N GLY A 161 15.21 -7.26 0.53
CA GLY A 161 14.90 -8.60 0.00
C GLY A 161 13.98 -8.54 -1.22
N SER A 162 12.93 -9.35 -1.21
CA SER A 162 11.89 -9.42 -2.25
C SER A 162 10.92 -8.22 -2.24
N GLY A 163 11.14 -7.23 -1.38
CA GLY A 163 10.21 -6.11 -1.18
C GLY A 163 9.11 -6.37 -0.16
N ILE A 164 9.03 -7.60 0.36
CA ILE A 164 7.97 -8.06 1.27
C ILE A 164 8.60 -8.58 2.56
N ASP A 165 8.02 -8.19 3.70
CA ASP A 165 8.39 -8.69 5.02
C ASP A 165 7.12 -9.03 5.83
N ASN A 166 7.23 -9.86 6.87
CA ASN A 166 6.12 -10.28 7.74
C ASN A 166 4.86 -10.76 6.97
N TYR A 167 5.04 -11.53 5.91
CA TYR A 167 3.93 -12.08 5.14
C TYR A 167 3.14 -13.12 5.93
N SER A 168 1.82 -13.06 5.87
CA SER A 168 0.91 -14.14 6.28
C SER A 168 -0.30 -14.21 5.36
N CYS A 169 -0.81 -15.43 5.16
CA CYS A 169 -2.06 -15.69 4.45
C CYS A 169 -2.79 -16.82 5.16
N GLN A 170 -4.03 -16.57 5.58
CA GLN A 170 -4.83 -17.53 6.35
C GLN A 170 -6.30 -17.48 5.94
N ASN A 171 -7.00 -18.60 6.11
CA ASN A 171 -8.45 -18.61 5.98
C ASN A 171 -9.06 -17.85 7.16
N VAL A 172 -10.09 -17.06 6.89
CA VAL A 172 -10.85 -16.34 7.91
C VAL A 172 -12.34 -16.62 7.72
N THR A 173 -13.11 -16.45 8.81
CA THR A 173 -14.56 -16.58 8.77
C THR A 173 -15.16 -15.21 8.99
N GLY A 174 -15.69 -14.62 7.92
CA GLY A 174 -16.24 -13.27 7.95
C GLY A 174 -15.18 -12.18 7.98
N GLY A 175 -15.66 -10.95 7.83
CA GLY A 175 -14.85 -9.76 7.62
C GLY A 175 -15.33 -8.99 6.40
N GLN A 176 -15.06 -7.69 6.37
CA GLN A 176 -15.37 -6.87 5.20
C GLN A 176 -14.30 -7.12 4.14
N ARG A 177 -14.72 -7.52 2.94
CA ARG A 177 -13.82 -7.66 1.79
C ARG A 177 -13.21 -6.31 1.44
N GLY A 178 -11.98 -6.35 0.93
CA GLY A 178 -11.24 -5.18 0.51
C GLY A 178 -9.86 -5.11 1.12
N THR A 179 -9.29 -3.91 1.10
CA THR A 179 -7.90 -3.67 1.49
C THR A 179 -7.81 -2.53 2.49
N ILE A 180 -6.88 -2.65 3.43
CA ILE A 180 -6.41 -1.58 4.30
C ILE A 180 -4.91 -1.35 4.05
N ILE A 181 -4.54 -0.13 3.71
CA ILE A 181 -3.15 0.31 3.54
C ILE A 181 -2.82 1.29 4.67
N TYR A 182 -1.83 0.95 5.48
CA TYR A 182 -1.31 1.79 6.54
C TYR A 182 -0.02 2.46 6.07
N LEU A 183 -0.06 3.78 5.92
CA LEU A 183 1.09 4.63 5.62
C LEU A 183 1.52 5.34 6.90
N THR A 184 2.61 4.89 7.52
CA THR A 184 3.01 5.35 8.87
C THR A 184 4.45 5.87 8.90
N GLY A 185 4.71 6.83 9.79
CA GLY A 185 6.01 7.50 9.88
C GLY A 185 6.22 8.44 8.71
N TYR A 186 5.31 9.41 8.54
CA TYR A 186 5.41 10.36 7.45
C TYR A 186 6.65 11.25 7.61
N LYS A 187 7.60 11.13 6.69
CA LYS A 187 8.92 11.76 6.83
C LYS A 187 8.80 13.28 6.88
N GLU A 188 9.60 13.88 7.76
CA GLU A 188 9.53 15.30 8.12
C GLU A 188 9.55 16.25 6.91
N LYS A 189 10.41 15.96 5.91
CA LYS A 189 10.53 16.76 4.68
C LYS A 189 9.26 16.85 3.85
N TYR A 190 8.33 15.89 3.99
CA TYR A 190 7.03 15.88 3.32
C TYR A 190 5.93 16.40 4.26
N ARG A 191 5.93 15.98 5.53
CA ARG A 191 4.88 16.35 6.49
C ARG A 191 4.78 17.86 6.72
N LYS A 192 5.91 18.57 6.73
CA LYS A 192 5.97 20.04 6.90
C LYS A 192 5.25 20.82 5.80
N LEU A 193 5.20 20.26 4.59
CA LEU A 193 4.56 20.88 3.42
C LEU A 193 3.18 20.28 3.14
N CYS A 194 2.77 19.25 3.90
CA CYS A 194 1.46 18.65 3.76
C CYS A 194 0.38 19.62 4.23
N PRO A 195 -0.69 19.84 3.44
CA PRO A 195 -1.83 20.64 3.88
C PRO A 195 -2.37 20.11 5.21
N LYS A 196 -2.61 21.01 6.16
CA LYS A 196 -3.14 20.62 7.49
C LYS A 196 -4.60 20.20 7.42
N ARG A 197 -5.37 20.70 6.45
CA ARG A 197 -6.72 20.24 6.10
C ARG A 197 -6.61 19.51 4.76
N VAL A 198 -7.09 18.27 4.72
CA VAL A 198 -7.11 17.38 3.56
C VAL A 198 -8.53 16.84 3.45
#